data_AF-Q96UI4-F1
#
_entry.id   AF-Q96UI4-F1
#
_cell.length_a   1.000
_cell.length_b   1.000
_cell.length_c   1.000
_cell.angle_alpha   90.00
_cell.angle_beta   90.00
_cell.angle_gamma   90.00
#
_symmetry.space_group_name_H-M   'P 1'
#
loop_
_entity.id
_entity.type
_entity.pdbx_description
1 polymer ?
#
loop_
_entity_poly.entity_id
_entity_poly.type
_entity_poly.pdbx_seq_one_letter_code
_entity_poly.pdbx_strand_id
1 'polypeptide(L)'
;EELFCRTMHGVMKNVAHLCKRDRSKTWGKDGWKKVVICIVSDGRAKVNSRTLSVIAAMGAYQEGVAKTKIGDAPVTAHIYEYTTQISVTPSMKIEGPERGTVPVQLIFCLKEKNQKKINSHRWFFNAFGPILQPNVCVLLDVGTMPGPTSIYHLWKAFDINSNVGGACGEIVALKGKWGLNLLNPLVAA
;
A
#
# COMPACT_ATOMS: atom_id res chain seq x y z
N GLU A 1 12.01 -1.66 -6.58
CA GLU A 1 11.88 -2.15 -5.19
C GLU A 1 11.98 -1.04 -4.15
N GLU A 2 13.01 -0.18 -4.13
CA GLU A 2 13.20 0.79 -3.04
C GLU A 2 11.98 1.71 -2.82
N LEU A 3 11.42 2.26 -3.90
CA LEU A 3 10.21 3.09 -3.87
C LEU A 3 9.00 2.34 -3.30
N PHE A 4 8.87 1.06 -3.63
CA PHE A 4 7.81 0.21 -3.09
C PHE A 4 8.01 -0.03 -1.59
N CYS A 5 9.21 -0.43 -1.18
CA CYS A 5 9.55 -0.61 0.23
C CYS A 5 9.30 0.67 1.03
N ARG A 6 9.64 1.84 0.47
CA ARG A 6 9.41 3.15 1.09
C ARG A 6 7.92 3.41 1.34
N THR A 7 7.09 3.25 0.32
CA THR A 7 5.64 3.41 0.44
C THR A 7 5.06 2.39 1.43
N MET A 8 5.32 1.10 1.21
CA MET A 8 4.74 0.01 2.00
C MET A 8 5.15 0.08 3.47
N HIS A 9 6.44 0.32 3.76
CA HIS A 9 6.92 0.48 5.12
C HIS A 9 6.28 1.69 5.83
N GLY A 10 6.10 2.81 5.12
CA GLY A 10 5.38 3.97 5.64
C GLY A 10 3.91 3.66 5.95
N VAL A 11 3.24 2.90 5.08
CA VAL A 11 1.86 2.45 5.32
C VAL A 11 1.81 1.55 6.56
N MET A 12 2.70 0.58 6.69
CA MET A 12 2.75 -0.31 7.87
C MET A 12 3.00 0.46 9.17
N LYS A 13 3.88 1.47 9.16
CA LYS A 13 4.08 2.36 10.31
C LYS A 13 2.83 3.16 10.67
N ASN A 14 2.06 3.60 9.67
CA ASN A 14 0.78 4.27 9.92
C ASN A 14 -0.25 3.30 10.53
N VAL A 15 -0.33 2.05 10.07
CA VAL A 15 -1.22 1.04 10.69
C VAL A 15 -0.80 0.76 12.13
N ALA A 16 0.49 0.65 12.40
CA ALA A 16 1.01 0.53 13.77
C ALA A 16 0.67 1.78 14.62
N HIS A 17 0.71 2.98 14.04
CA HIS A 17 0.28 4.21 14.73
C HIS A 17 -1.20 4.15 15.10
N LEU A 18 -2.08 3.72 14.19
CA LEU A 18 -3.51 3.51 14.50
C LEU A 18 -3.66 2.55 15.69
N CYS A 19 -2.85 1.49 15.74
CA CYS A 19 -2.93 0.50 16.82
C CYS A 19 -2.51 1.03 18.20
N LYS A 20 -1.77 2.14 18.24
CA LYS A 20 -1.32 2.79 19.48
C LYS A 20 -2.32 3.80 20.05
N ARG A 21 -3.45 4.05 19.37
CA ARG A 21 -4.45 5.05 19.78
C ARG A 21 -5.45 4.50 20.80
N ASP A 22 -4.97 4.22 22.00
CA ASP A 22 -5.75 3.69 23.13
C ASP A 22 -6.95 4.55 23.57
N ARG A 23 -6.90 5.87 23.39
CA ARG A 23 -8.00 6.80 23.70
C ARG A 23 -9.03 6.96 22.56
N SER A 24 -8.88 6.24 21.46
CA SER A 24 -9.82 6.29 20.32
C SER A 24 -10.99 5.33 20.53
N LYS A 25 -12.21 5.72 20.15
CA LYS A 25 -13.35 4.79 20.06
C LYS A 25 -13.22 3.80 18.90
N THR A 26 -12.51 4.20 17.84
CA THR A 26 -12.39 3.40 16.61
C THR A 26 -11.08 2.61 16.56
N TRP A 27 -9.99 3.23 16.99
CA TRP A 27 -8.64 2.67 16.92
C TRP A 27 -8.19 2.12 18.29
N GLY A 28 -7.12 1.32 18.29
CA GLY A 28 -6.63 0.60 19.47
C GLY A 28 -5.86 -0.66 19.05
N LYS A 29 -5.50 -1.54 19.98
CA LYS A 29 -4.60 -2.69 19.70
C LYS A 29 -5.02 -3.55 18.48
N ASP A 30 -6.31 -3.71 18.26
CA ASP A 30 -6.90 -4.45 17.13
C ASP A 30 -7.23 -3.59 15.91
N GLY A 31 -6.79 -2.34 15.88
CA GLY A 31 -7.09 -1.38 14.80
C GLY A 31 -6.64 -1.87 13.42
N TRP A 32 -5.60 -2.70 13.36
CA TRP A 32 -5.12 -3.31 12.13
C TRP A 32 -6.15 -4.22 11.45
N LYS A 33 -7.05 -4.86 12.21
CA LYS A 33 -8.13 -5.70 11.65
C LYS A 33 -9.13 -4.89 10.81
N LYS A 34 -9.14 -3.57 10.99
CA LYS A 34 -10.01 -2.63 10.25
C LYS A 34 -9.33 -2.07 9.00
N VAL A 35 -8.11 -2.50 8.69
CA VAL A 35 -7.32 -1.99 7.57
C VAL A 35 -6.95 -3.12 6.62
N VAL A 36 -7.27 -2.94 5.35
CA VAL A 36 -6.81 -3.80 4.25
C VAL A 36 -5.94 -2.97 3.33
N ILE A 37 -4.74 -3.46 3.04
CA ILE A 37 -3.85 -2.89 2.02
C ILE A 37 -4.11 -3.65 0.72
N CYS A 38 -4.56 -2.95 -0.32
CA CYS A 38 -4.73 -3.50 -1.66
C CYS A 38 -3.67 -2.95 -2.61
N ILE A 39 -2.79 -3.81 -3.11
CA ILE A 39 -1.78 -3.48 -4.11
C ILE A 39 -2.29 -3.93 -5.48
N VAL A 40 -2.51 -2.98 -6.39
CA VAL A 40 -2.87 -3.27 -7.79
C VAL A 40 -1.67 -3.02 -8.69
N SER A 41 -1.10 -4.09 -9.26
CA SER A 41 0.03 -4.03 -10.21
C SER A 41 -0.47 -4.12 -11.65
N ASP A 42 -0.07 -3.14 -12.46
CA ASP A 42 -0.61 -2.91 -13.81
C ASP A 42 0.21 -3.58 -14.92
N GLY A 43 -0.07 -4.85 -15.15
CA GLY A 43 0.54 -5.65 -16.21
C GLY A 43 1.70 -6.49 -15.71
N ARG A 44 1.53 -7.81 -15.80
CA ARG A 44 2.50 -8.82 -15.37
C ARG A 44 3.84 -8.71 -16.08
N ALA A 45 3.85 -8.33 -17.35
CA ALA A 45 5.10 -8.11 -18.09
C ALA A 45 5.82 -6.80 -17.72
N LYS A 46 5.17 -5.89 -16.98
CA LYS A 46 5.71 -4.57 -16.63
C LYS A 46 6.11 -4.43 -15.16
N VAL A 47 5.66 -5.35 -14.30
CA VAL A 47 6.05 -5.33 -12.89
C VAL A 47 7.55 -5.60 -12.74
N ASN A 48 8.18 -4.89 -11.80
CA ASN A 48 9.59 -5.08 -11.49
C ASN A 48 9.78 -6.37 -10.67
N SER A 49 10.73 -7.23 -11.09
CA SER A 49 10.99 -8.53 -10.45
C SER A 49 11.41 -8.39 -8.97
N ARG A 50 12.21 -7.40 -8.62
CA ARG A 50 12.61 -7.17 -7.22
C ARG A 50 11.44 -6.72 -6.35
N THR A 51 10.49 -5.97 -6.91
CA THR A 51 9.22 -5.67 -6.20
C THR A 51 8.42 -6.95 -5.95
N LEU A 52 8.35 -7.87 -6.93
CA LEU A 52 7.72 -9.17 -6.71
C LEU A 52 8.43 -10.00 -5.63
N SER A 53 9.77 -9.98 -5.59
CA SER A 53 10.54 -10.64 -4.53
C SER A 53 10.23 -10.08 -3.14
N VAL A 54 10.05 -8.76 -3.02
CA VAL A 54 9.62 -8.14 -1.76
C VAL A 54 8.21 -8.59 -1.37
N ILE A 55 7.26 -8.59 -2.31
CA ILE A 55 5.89 -9.04 -2.03
C ILE A 55 5.86 -10.53 -1.67
N ALA A 56 6.71 -11.36 -2.28
CA ALA A 56 6.89 -12.76 -1.91
C ALA A 56 7.47 -12.91 -0.49
N ALA A 57 8.47 -12.11 -0.13
CA ALA A 57 9.03 -12.10 1.22
C ALA A 57 7.98 -11.67 2.27
N MET A 58 7.01 -10.84 1.88
CA MET A 58 5.86 -10.47 2.71
C MET A 58 4.75 -11.54 2.73
N GLY A 59 4.87 -12.61 1.94
CA GLY A 59 3.94 -13.74 1.87
C GLY A 59 2.80 -13.60 0.85
N ALA A 60 2.71 -12.48 0.14
CA ALA A 60 1.57 -12.18 -0.75
C ALA A 60 1.90 -12.39 -2.25
N TYR A 61 2.90 -13.21 -2.58
CA TYR A 61 3.19 -13.62 -3.96
C TYR A 61 3.98 -14.93 -3.98
N GLN A 62 3.67 -15.81 -4.93
CA GLN A 62 4.42 -17.04 -5.16
C GLN A 62 4.75 -17.19 -6.65
N GLU A 63 6.04 -17.38 -6.94
CA GLU A 63 6.52 -17.58 -8.30
C GLU A 63 6.07 -18.94 -8.87
N GLY A 64 5.82 -18.98 -10.18
CA GLY A 64 5.43 -20.21 -10.89
C GLY A 64 3.94 -20.58 -10.81
N VAL A 65 3.15 -19.95 -9.93
CA VAL A 65 1.71 -20.26 -9.79
C VAL A 65 0.87 -19.58 -10.88
N ALA A 66 1.27 -18.39 -11.31
CA ALA A 66 0.49 -17.55 -12.22
C ALA A 66 0.42 -18.12 -13.67
N LYS A 67 -0.78 -18.46 -14.13
CA LYS A 67 -1.07 -18.95 -15.50
C LYS A 67 -1.63 -17.85 -16.42
N THR A 68 -1.40 -17.94 -17.72
CA THR A 68 -1.95 -16.97 -18.69
C THR A 68 -3.34 -17.34 -19.19
N LYS A 69 -3.73 -18.62 -19.07
CA LYS A 69 -5.04 -19.15 -19.45
C LYS A 69 -5.50 -20.23 -18.47
N ILE A 70 -6.82 -20.42 -18.37
CA ILE A 70 -7.48 -21.54 -17.72
C ILE A 70 -8.40 -22.18 -18.76
N GLY A 71 -8.04 -23.37 -19.26
CA GLY A 71 -8.61 -23.89 -20.51
C GLY A 71 -8.35 -22.90 -21.65
N ASP A 72 -9.41 -22.50 -22.35
CA ASP A 72 -9.34 -21.52 -23.43
C ASP A 72 -9.53 -20.06 -22.97
N ALA A 73 -9.95 -19.85 -21.71
CA ALA A 73 -10.22 -18.52 -21.19
C ALA A 73 -8.92 -17.81 -20.76
N PRO A 74 -8.65 -16.58 -21.24
CA PRO A 74 -7.49 -15.81 -20.80
C PRO A 74 -7.65 -15.33 -19.36
N VAL A 75 -6.59 -15.45 -18.56
CA VAL A 75 -6.56 -14.88 -17.22
C VAL A 75 -6.49 -13.36 -17.31
N THR A 76 -7.25 -12.68 -16.46
CA THR A 76 -7.31 -11.20 -16.41
C THR A 76 -6.41 -10.64 -15.31
N ALA A 77 -6.34 -11.32 -14.16
CA ALA A 77 -5.50 -10.98 -13.03
C ALA A 77 -5.21 -12.20 -12.15
N HIS A 78 -4.17 -12.09 -11.34
CA HIS A 78 -3.83 -13.02 -10.25
C HIS A 78 -4.01 -12.32 -8.92
N ILE A 79 -4.73 -12.92 -8.00
CA ILE A 79 -5.01 -12.35 -6.68
C ILE A 79 -4.37 -13.24 -5.63
N TYR A 80 -3.56 -12.63 -4.77
CA TYR A 80 -2.91 -13.25 -3.62
C TYR A 80 -3.36 -12.50 -2.38
N GLU A 81 -3.58 -13.24 -1.30
CA GLU A 81 -4.03 -12.67 -0.04
C GLU A 81 -3.25 -13.30 1.12
N TYR A 82 -2.77 -12.45 2.03
CA TYR A 82 -2.03 -12.91 3.20
C TYR A 82 -2.07 -11.87 4.33
N THR A 83 -2.15 -12.32 5.58
CA THR A 83 -1.96 -11.45 6.75
C THR A 83 -0.47 -11.42 7.09
N THR A 84 0.22 -10.35 6.69
CA THR A 84 1.66 -10.22 6.92
C THR A 84 1.94 -9.48 8.21
N GLN A 85 2.97 -9.89 8.95
CA GLN A 85 3.50 -9.14 10.09
C GLN A 85 4.93 -8.67 9.86
N ILE A 86 5.39 -8.78 8.61
CA ILE A 86 6.75 -8.46 8.19
C ILE A 86 6.72 -7.22 7.30
N SER A 87 7.61 -6.28 7.60
CA SER A 87 7.88 -5.11 6.76
C SER A 87 9.27 -5.20 6.16
N VAL A 88 9.42 -4.83 4.88
CA VAL A 88 10.74 -4.66 4.25
C VAL A 88 11.04 -3.17 4.16
N THR A 89 12.10 -2.73 4.82
CA THR A 89 12.51 -1.32 4.83
C THR A 89 13.15 -0.91 3.50
N PRO A 90 13.28 0.40 3.20
CA PRO A 90 14.01 0.88 2.03
C PRO A 90 15.47 0.40 1.95
N SER A 91 16.10 0.11 3.10
CA SER A 91 17.45 -0.44 3.19
C SER A 91 17.48 -1.98 3.10
N MET A 92 16.40 -2.59 2.63
CA MET A 92 16.24 -4.03 2.43
C MET A 92 16.38 -4.86 3.72
N LYS A 93 16.08 -4.26 4.87
CA LYS A 93 16.00 -4.98 6.15
C LYS A 93 14.58 -5.46 6.39
N ILE A 94 14.47 -6.67 6.90
CA ILE A 94 13.21 -7.25 7.35
C ILE A 94 12.98 -6.81 8.80
N GLU A 95 11.81 -6.22 9.08
CA GLU A 95 11.37 -5.84 10.41
C GLU A 95 10.09 -6.58 10.76
N GLY A 96 10.06 -7.19 11.94
CA GLY A 96 8.93 -7.94 12.47
C GLY A 96 8.31 -7.30 13.73
N PRO A 97 7.60 -8.09 14.54
CA PRO A 97 6.94 -7.62 15.76
C PRO A 97 7.90 -6.95 16.77
N GLU A 98 9.16 -7.39 16.81
CA GLU A 98 10.20 -6.87 17.70
C GLU A 98 10.54 -5.40 17.44
N ARG A 99 10.20 -4.88 16.26
CA ARG A 99 10.33 -3.45 15.89
C ARG A 99 9.01 -2.69 15.97
N GLY A 100 7.96 -3.30 16.53
CA GLY A 100 6.64 -2.69 16.71
C GLY A 100 5.75 -2.76 15.47
N THR A 101 6.09 -3.63 14.51
CA THR A 101 5.24 -3.94 13.35
C THR A 101 4.01 -4.72 13.82
N VAL A 102 2.83 -4.33 13.34
CA VAL A 102 1.56 -5.02 13.61
C VAL A 102 1.15 -5.86 12.40
N PRO A 103 0.31 -6.89 12.57
CA PRO A 103 -0.22 -7.63 11.43
C PRO A 103 -1.01 -6.70 10.51
N VAL A 104 -0.98 -6.95 9.20
CA VAL A 104 -1.80 -6.21 8.23
C VAL A 104 -2.35 -7.16 7.17
N GLN A 105 -3.64 -6.99 6.85
CA GLN A 105 -4.26 -7.74 5.76
C GLN A 105 -3.80 -7.18 4.41
N LEU A 106 -3.16 -8.02 3.60
CA LEU A 106 -2.61 -7.63 2.31
C LEU A 106 -3.29 -8.40 1.17
N ILE A 107 -3.82 -7.66 0.21
CA ILE A 107 -4.29 -8.18 -1.07
C ILE A 107 -3.35 -7.68 -2.16
N PHE A 108 -2.75 -8.60 -2.91
CA PHE A 108 -1.96 -8.29 -4.10
C PHE A 108 -2.69 -8.76 -5.35
N CYS A 109 -3.05 -7.81 -6.22
CA CYS A 109 -3.67 -8.05 -7.50
C CYS A 109 -2.68 -7.74 -8.63
N LEU A 110 -2.24 -8.76 -9.35
CA LEU A 110 -1.35 -8.66 -10.50
C LEU A 110 -2.16 -8.81 -11.80
N LYS A 111 -2.42 -7.70 -12.47
CA LYS A 111 -3.14 -7.69 -13.75
C LYS A 111 -2.28 -8.29 -14.86
N GLU A 112 -2.87 -9.05 -15.77
CA GLU A 112 -2.13 -9.58 -16.94
C GLU A 112 -1.78 -8.45 -17.92
N LYS A 113 -2.72 -7.54 -18.19
CA LYS A 113 -2.54 -6.43 -19.14
C LYS A 113 -2.26 -5.09 -18.43
N ASN A 114 -1.35 -4.31 -19.01
CA ASN A 114 -1.12 -2.92 -18.62
C ASN A 114 -2.19 -2.02 -19.25
N GLN A 115 -2.95 -1.29 -18.43
CA GLN A 115 -4.05 -0.43 -18.86
C GLN A 115 -4.01 0.97 -18.22
N LYS A 116 -2.86 1.36 -17.67
CA LYS A 116 -2.57 2.64 -17.03
C LYS A 116 -3.28 2.87 -15.68
N LYS A 117 -2.86 3.94 -15.00
CA LYS A 117 -3.25 4.31 -13.64
C LYS A 117 -4.77 4.35 -13.42
N ILE A 118 -5.52 5.03 -14.29
CA ILE A 118 -6.98 5.18 -14.11
C ILE A 118 -7.71 3.83 -14.13
N ASN A 119 -7.24 2.90 -14.96
CA ASN A 119 -7.82 1.56 -15.02
C ASN A 119 -7.49 0.76 -13.75
N SER A 120 -6.28 0.90 -13.19
CA SER A 120 -5.95 0.26 -11.91
C SER A 120 -6.80 0.77 -10.75
N HIS A 121 -7.19 2.05 -10.75
CA HIS A 121 -8.17 2.58 -9.78
C HIS A 121 -9.55 1.95 -9.98
N ARG A 122 -10.00 1.83 -11.24
CA ARG A 122 -11.26 1.16 -11.58
C ARG A 122 -11.27 -0.30 -11.13
N TRP A 123 -10.15 -1.01 -11.28
CA TRP A 123 -10.01 -2.37 -10.73
C TRP A 123 -10.23 -2.40 -9.22
N PHE A 124 -9.63 -1.47 -8.48
CA PHE A 124 -9.87 -1.35 -7.05
C PHE A 124 -11.36 -1.14 -6.73
N PHE A 125 -11.96 -0.08 -7.26
CA PHE A 125 -13.33 0.31 -6.91
C PHE A 125 -14.40 -0.64 -7.44
N ASN A 126 -14.18 -1.32 -8.57
CA ASN A 126 -15.19 -2.20 -9.16
C ASN A 126 -15.02 -3.67 -8.76
N ALA A 127 -13.79 -4.14 -8.53
CA ALA A 127 -13.56 -5.55 -8.19
C ALA A 127 -13.48 -5.78 -6.68
N PHE A 128 -12.78 -4.91 -5.94
CA PHE A 128 -12.54 -5.11 -4.51
C PHE A 128 -13.46 -4.25 -3.64
N GLY A 129 -13.76 -3.02 -4.05
CA GLY A 129 -14.62 -2.09 -3.32
C GLY A 129 -15.98 -2.69 -2.88
N PRO A 130 -16.74 -3.36 -3.77
CA PRO A 130 -18.04 -3.93 -3.40
C PRO A 130 -17.94 -5.08 -2.40
N ILE A 131 -16.80 -5.77 -2.35
CA ILE A 131 -16.54 -6.91 -1.45
C ILE A 131 -16.03 -6.41 -0.09
N LEU A 132 -15.07 -5.49 -0.11
CA LEU A 132 -14.45 -4.95 1.11
C LEU A 132 -15.34 -3.94 1.84
N GLN A 133 -16.24 -3.28 1.11
CA GLN A 133 -17.14 -2.22 1.62
C GLN A 133 -16.43 -1.22 2.56
N PRO A 134 -15.31 -0.60 2.14
CA PRO A 134 -14.53 0.27 3.01
C PRO A 134 -15.27 1.58 3.30
N ASN A 135 -15.25 2.03 4.56
CA ASN A 135 -15.77 3.35 4.94
C ASN A 135 -14.91 4.50 4.39
N VAL A 136 -13.59 4.30 4.30
CA VAL A 136 -12.64 5.28 3.78
C VAL A 136 -11.60 4.56 2.92
N CYS A 137 -11.37 5.07 1.71
CA CYS A 137 -10.32 4.60 0.80
C CYS A 137 -9.20 5.63 0.74
N VAL A 138 -7.96 5.22 1.04
CA VAL A 138 -6.77 6.06 0.87
C VAL A 138 -6.00 5.57 -0.35
N LEU A 139 -5.99 6.37 -1.41
CA LEU A 139 -5.24 6.09 -2.63
C LEU A 139 -3.81 6.61 -2.49
N LEU A 140 -2.82 5.76 -2.75
CA LEU A 140 -1.42 6.10 -2.59
C LEU A 140 -0.61 5.56 -3.77
N ASP A 141 0.11 6.45 -4.44
CA ASP A 141 1.04 6.06 -5.50
C ASP A 141 2.31 5.45 -4.90
N VAL A 142 2.80 4.38 -5.52
CA VAL A 142 4.09 3.78 -5.18
C VAL A 142 5.22 4.78 -5.48
N GLY A 143 6.08 5.01 -4.49
CA GLY A 143 7.10 6.05 -4.49
C GLY A 143 6.80 7.19 -3.51
N THR A 144 5.55 7.35 -3.10
CA THR A 144 5.15 8.30 -2.06
C THR A 144 5.31 7.68 -0.68
N MET A 145 6.02 8.35 0.22
CA MET A 145 6.15 7.95 1.61
C MET A 145 5.09 8.66 2.44
N PRO A 146 4.09 7.96 3.02
CA PRO A 146 3.15 8.62 3.92
C PRO A 146 3.88 9.08 5.19
N GLY A 147 3.55 10.28 5.66
CA GLY A 147 4.04 10.78 6.94
C GLY A 147 3.60 9.87 8.10
N PRO A 148 4.27 9.91 9.26
CA PRO A 148 4.05 8.93 10.34
C PRO A 148 2.60 8.82 10.84
N THR A 149 1.81 9.89 10.73
CA THR A 149 0.41 9.94 11.16
C THR A 149 -0.55 10.36 10.03
N SER A 150 -0.08 10.46 8.79
CA SER A 150 -0.86 11.08 7.70
C SER A 150 -2.13 10.31 7.38
N ILE A 151 -2.10 8.96 7.42
CA ILE A 151 -3.29 8.14 7.16
C ILE A 151 -4.34 8.35 8.26
N TYR A 152 -3.90 8.49 9.53
CA TYR A 152 -4.81 8.82 10.62
C TYR A 152 -5.49 10.16 10.39
N HIS A 153 -4.77 11.21 9.98
CA HIS A 153 -5.36 12.52 9.72
C HIS A 153 -6.31 12.53 8.54
N LEU A 154 -5.98 11.82 7.45
CA LEU A 154 -6.90 11.64 6.31
C LEU A 154 -8.19 10.97 6.77
N TRP A 155 -8.10 9.85 7.49
CA TRP A 155 -9.28 9.18 8.04
C TRP A 155 -10.05 10.08 9.02
N LYS A 156 -9.35 10.83 9.87
CA LYS A 156 -9.96 11.66 10.91
C LYS A 156 -10.82 12.79 10.30
N ALA A 157 -10.49 13.28 9.10
CA ALA A 157 -11.31 14.25 8.39
C ALA A 157 -12.73 13.72 8.10
N PHE A 158 -12.85 12.45 7.67
CA PHE A 158 -14.13 11.78 7.46
C PHE A 158 -14.86 11.47 8.77
N ASP A 159 -14.11 11.11 9.82
CA ASP A 159 -14.67 10.79 11.14
C ASP A 159 -15.24 12.02 11.88
N ILE A 160 -14.65 13.20 11.66
CA ILE A 160 -15.12 14.46 12.27
C ILE A 160 -16.37 15.00 11.56
N ASN A 161 -16.46 14.83 10.24
CA ASN A 161 -17.52 15.44 9.45
C ASN A 161 -18.05 14.47 8.38
N SER A 162 -19.29 14.01 8.58
CA SER A 162 -19.98 13.08 7.67
C SER A 162 -20.25 13.64 6.28
N ASN A 163 -20.13 14.96 6.07
CA ASN A 163 -20.33 15.60 4.77
C ASN A 163 -19.04 15.67 3.94
N VAL A 164 -17.90 15.17 4.45
CA VAL A 164 -16.64 15.15 3.70
C VAL A 164 -16.66 14.00 2.70
N GLY A 165 -16.65 14.34 1.40
CA GLY A 165 -16.52 13.38 0.31
C GLY A 165 -15.07 13.06 -0.11
N GLY A 166 -14.10 13.82 0.39
CA GLY A 166 -12.69 13.66 0.03
C GLY A 166 -11.74 14.46 0.93
N ALA A 167 -10.53 13.94 1.13
CA ALA A 167 -9.44 14.61 1.82
C ALA A 167 -8.13 14.38 1.06
N CYS A 168 -7.25 15.39 1.02
CA CYS A 168 -5.96 15.31 0.37
C CYS A 168 -4.85 15.69 1.35
N GLY A 169 -3.71 15.03 1.25
CA GLY A 169 -2.49 15.40 1.96
C GLY A 169 -1.58 16.25 1.09
N GLU A 170 -0.70 17.01 1.72
CA GLU A 170 0.38 17.70 1.01
C GLU A 170 1.51 16.72 0.65
N ILE A 171 2.04 16.83 -0.57
CA ILE A 171 3.18 16.04 -1.04
C ILE A 171 4.37 16.98 -1.21
N VAL A 172 5.49 16.64 -0.59
CA VAL A 172 6.74 17.41 -0.68
C VAL A 172 7.88 16.53 -1.19
N ALA A 173 8.79 17.13 -1.96
CA ALA A 173 9.99 16.47 -2.42
C ALA A 173 10.94 16.15 -1.24
N LEU A 174 11.60 15.00 -1.30
CA LEU A 174 12.60 14.62 -0.31
C LEU A 174 13.90 15.37 -0.56
N LYS A 175 14.07 16.47 0.17
CA LYS A 175 15.23 17.39 0.07
C LYS A 175 16.55 16.76 0.53
N GLY A 176 16.52 15.59 1.17
CA GLY A 176 17.71 14.93 1.72
C GLY A 176 18.26 15.65 2.95
N LYS A 177 19.31 15.08 3.55
CA LYS A 177 19.97 15.68 4.71
C LYS A 177 20.51 17.06 4.31
N TRP A 178 20.18 18.10 5.08
CA TRP A 178 20.61 19.49 4.80
C TRP A 178 20.22 20.03 3.41
N GLY A 179 19.19 19.47 2.77
CA GLY A 179 18.80 19.92 1.43
C GLY A 179 19.71 19.46 0.30
N LEU A 180 20.64 18.52 0.55
CA LEU A 180 21.61 18.04 -0.45
C LEU A 180 20.97 17.56 -1.76
N ASN A 181 19.76 17.00 -1.71
CA ASN A 181 19.10 16.53 -2.94
C ASN A 181 18.61 17.70 -3.81
N LEU A 182 18.48 18.92 -3.28
CA LEU A 182 18.14 20.12 -4.07
C LEU A 182 19.28 20.53 -5.03
N LEU A 183 20.47 19.95 -4.90
CA LEU A 183 21.51 20.09 -5.92
C LEU A 183 21.19 19.31 -7.20
N ASN A 184 20.28 18.34 -7.13
CA ASN A 184 19.75 17.67 -8.31
C ASN A 184 18.62 18.53 -8.92
N PRO A 185 18.78 19.02 -10.16
CA PRO A 185 17.77 19.86 -10.81
C PRO A 185 16.38 19.22 -10.87
N LEU A 186 16.29 17.88 -10.93
CA LEU A 186 15.02 17.15 -10.96
C LEU A 186 14.29 17.15 -9.61
N VAL A 187 15.01 17.36 -8.50
CA VAL A 187 14.43 17.41 -7.15
C VAL A 187 14.14 18.85 -6.72
N ALA A 188 14.86 19.82 -7.30
CA ALA A 188 14.69 21.24 -7.03
C ALA A 188 13.63 21.93 -7.89
N ALA A 189 13.32 21.38 -9.06
CA ALA A 189 12.30 21.87 -9.99
C ALA A 189 10.86 21.56 -9.54
#